data_AF-A0A951TWQ0-F1
#
_entry.id   AF-A0A951TWQ0-F1
#
_cell.length_a   1.000
_cell.length_b   1.000
_cell.length_c   1.000
_cell.angle_alpha   90.00
_cell.angle_beta   90.00
_cell.angle_gamma   90.00
#
_symmetry.space_group_name_H-M   'P 1'
#
loop_
_entity.id
_entity.type
_entity.pdbx_description
1 polymer ?
#
loop_
_entity_poly.entity_id
_entity_poly.type
_entity_poly.pdbx_seq_one_letter_code
_entity_poly.pdbx_strand_id
1 'polypeptide(L)' 'MGDGLAGYAGGRTRRLIVPPAAGYGSAAQKGIPANSVLVFEVQVVAINPAN' A
#
# COMPACT_ATOMS: atom_id res chain seq x y z
N MET A 1 20.47 17.15 20.09
CA MET A 1 20.52 16.71 18.67
C MET A 1 19.46 15.65 18.52
N GLY A 2 18.56 15.85 17.54
CA GLY A 2 17.18 15.34 17.56
C GLY A 2 17.06 13.82 17.53
N ASP A 3 16.40 13.29 18.55
CA ASP A 3 15.79 11.98 18.56
C ASP A 3 14.53 12.05 17.69
N GLY A 4 14.64 11.63 16.42
CA GLY A 4 13.55 11.74 15.43
C GLY A 4 13.23 10.43 14.71
N LEU A 5 13.87 9.31 15.08
CA LEU A 5 13.77 8.05 14.35
C LEU A 5 13.20 6.88 15.16
N ALA A 6 12.93 7.02 16.46
CA ALA A 6 12.51 5.89 17.29
C ALA A 6 10.98 5.67 17.34
N GLY A 7 10.28 5.87 16.21
CA GLY A 7 8.82 5.73 16.12
C GLY A 7 8.31 4.69 15.11
N TYR A 8 9.20 4.06 14.34
CA TYR A 8 8.79 3.05 13.37
C TYR A 8 8.85 1.66 13.98
N ALA A 9 7.71 1.23 14.53
CA ALA A 9 7.43 -0.19 14.72
C ALA A 9 7.35 -0.87 13.33
N GLY A 10 8.50 -1.29 12.81
CA GLY A 10 8.59 -2.21 11.68
C GLY A 10 7.73 -3.44 11.96
N GLY A 11 7.05 -3.95 10.94
CA GLY A 11 6.14 -5.10 11.05
C GLY A 11 4.65 -4.77 11.14
N ARG A 12 4.26 -3.49 11.06
CA ARG A 12 2.83 -3.11 10.95
C ARG A 12 2.31 -3.41 9.54
N THR A 13 1.54 -4.48 9.42
CA THR A 13 0.74 -4.77 8.23
C THR A 13 -0.41 -3.78 8.13
N ARG A 14 -0.56 -3.14 6.96
CA ARG A 14 -1.65 -2.21 6.65
C ARG A 14 -2.44 -2.74 5.47
N ARG A 15 -3.77 -2.69 5.59
CA ARG A 15 -4.67 -3.00 4.48
C ARG A 15 -4.95 -1.72 3.69
N LEU A 16 -4.56 -1.70 2.43
CA LEU A 16 -4.83 -0.62 1.49
C LEU A 16 -6.01 -1.03 0.61
N ILE A 17 -7.09 -0.26 0.66
CA ILE A 17 -8.27 -0.46 -0.17
C ILE A 17 -8.23 0.58 -1.28
N VAL A 18 -8.06 0.12 -2.51
CA VAL A 18 -7.99 0.97 -3.70
C VAL A 18 -9.31 0.82 -4.47
N PRO A 19 -10.12 1.89 -4.54
CA PRO A 19 -11.35 1.86 -5.33
C PRO A 19 -11.01 1.72 -6.82
N PRO A 20 -11.91 1.16 -7.64
CA PRO A 20 -11.65 0.90 -9.06
C PRO A 20 -11.16 2.14 -9.80
N ALA A 21 -11.72 3.32 -9.53
CA ALA A 21 -11.30 4.58 -10.14
C ALA A 21 -9.81 4.94 -9.92
N ALA A 22 -9.22 4.50 -8.81
CA ALA A 22 -7.80 4.68 -8.50
C ALA A 22 -6.93 3.43 -8.78
N GLY A 23 -7.57 2.33 -9.20
CA GLY A 23 -6.95 1.07 -9.57
C GLY A 23 -6.97 0.88 -11.09
N TYR A 24 -7.57 -0.21 -11.55
CA TYR A 24 -7.66 -0.55 -12.98
C TYR A 24 -8.87 0.08 -13.69
N GLY A 25 -9.73 0.82 -12.98
CA GLY A 25 -10.91 1.46 -13.54
C GLY A 25 -11.81 0.47 -14.26
N SER A 26 -12.26 0.87 -15.45
CA SER A 26 -13.09 0.03 -16.33
C SER A 26 -12.28 -0.99 -17.15
N ALA A 27 -10.97 -1.09 -16.96
CA ALA A 27 -10.16 -2.08 -17.66
C ALA A 27 -10.16 -3.41 -16.89
N ALA A 28 -10.54 -4.49 -17.56
CA ALA A 28 -10.33 -5.83 -17.04
C ALA A 28 -8.86 -6.22 -17.19
N GLN A 29 -8.29 -6.81 -16.14
CA GLN A 29 -6.98 -7.46 -16.19
C GLN A 29 -7.13 -8.98 -16.13
N LYS A 30 -6.05 -9.70 -16.43
CA LYS A 30 -6.04 -11.17 -16.47
C LYS A 30 -6.44 -11.74 -15.10
N GLY A 31 -7.70 -12.17 -14.99
CA GLY A 31 -8.29 -12.69 -13.74
C GLY A 31 -8.92 -11.63 -12.82
N ILE A 32 -8.93 -10.34 -13.21
CA ILE A 32 -9.54 -9.25 -12.45
C ILE A 32 -10.59 -8.55 -13.32
N PRO A 33 -11.88 -8.65 -13.00
CA PRO A 33 -12.94 -7.95 -13.73
C PRO A 33 -12.76 -6.43 -13.71
N ALA A 34 -13.29 -5.75 -14.74
CA ALA A 34 -13.44 -4.30 -14.73
C ALA A 34 -14.22 -3.83 -13.50
N ASN A 35 -13.90 -2.63 -13.00
CA ASN A 35 -14.52 -2.03 -11.81
C ASN A 35 -14.34 -2.80 -10.50
N SER A 36 -13.34 -3.67 -10.41
CA SER A 36 -13.01 -4.38 -9.17
C SER A 36 -12.38 -3.44 -8.14
N VAL A 37 -12.77 -3.59 -6.87
CA VAL A 37 -12.07 -2.97 -5.73
C VAL A 37 -10.84 -3.80 -5.43
N LEU A 38 -9.67 -3.17 -5.41
CA LEU A 38 -8.41 -3.85 -5.12
C LEU A 38 -8.08 -3.70 -3.64
N VAL A 39 -7.79 -4.81 -3.00
CA VAL A 39 -7.42 -4.84 -1.58
C VAL A 39 -6.01 -5.39 -1.49
N PHE A 40 -5.08 -4.55 -1.05
CA PHE A 40 -3.69 -4.91 -0.85
C PHE A 40 -3.38 -5.01 0.63
N GLU A 41 -2.62 -6.03 1.01
CA GLU A 41 -2.03 -6.14 2.33
C GLU A 41 -0.56 -5.75 2.21
N VAL A 42 -0.18 -4.63 2.83
CA VAL A 42 1.16 -4.05 2.72
C VAL A 42 1.86 -4.20 4.05
N GLN A 43 2.97 -4.94 4.06
CA GLN A 43 3.85 -5.03 5.21
C GLN A 43 5.04 -4.09 5.03
N VAL A 44 5.25 -3.19 5.99
CA VAL A 44 6.43 -2.32 6.01
C VAL A 44 7.61 -3.11 6.58
N VAL A 45 8.52 -3.52 5.70
CA VAL A 45 9.72 -4.31 6.04
C VAL A 45 10.91 -3.43 6.46
N ALA A 46 11.10 -2.29 5.80
CA ALA A 46 12.10 -1.29 6.12
C ALA A 46 11.72 0.05 5.47
N ILE A 47 12.11 1.15 6.10
CA ILE A 47 12.00 2.48 5.49
C ILE A 47 13.42 2.97 5.32
N ASN A 48 13.82 3.20 4.08
CA ASN A 48 15.06 3.89 3.77
C ASN A 48 14.74 5.39 3.66
N PRO A 49 15.12 6.23 4.63
CA PRO A 49 14.97 7.67 4.47
C PRO A 49 15.85 8.11 3.28
N ALA A 50 15.24 8.78 2.30
CA ALA A 50 15.98 9.37 1.20
C ALA A 50 16.82 10.54 1.74
N ASN A 51 18.11 10.54 1.35
CA ASN A 51 19.07 11.61 1.65
C ASN A 51 18.72 12.90 0.90
#